data_AF-A0A7V9KP85-F1
#
_entry.id   AF-A0A7V9KP85-F1
#
_cell.length_a   1.000
_cell.length_b   1.000
_cell.length_c   1.000
_cell.angle_alpha   90.00
_cell.angle_beta   90.00
_cell.angle_gamma   90.00
#
_symmetry.space_group_name_H-M   'P 1'
#
loop_
_entity.id
_entity.type
_entity.pdbx_description
1 polymer ?
#
loop_
_entity_poly.entity_id
_entity_poly.type
_entity_poly.pdbx_seq_one_letter_code
_entity_poly.pdbx_strand_id
1 'polypeptide(L)'
;MCNIGNLVLAIGLFLNNPLLIRVAVIWTFPGLAVWLAYVALTWGLFLSSTLAHVGGLIVGIFAIRRVGMDRTGWRYALGWYLLVQFLSRLLTPANLNVNVAHYVDPGWQQTFNAYWKFWLVLTLLTAIVLWIIGTVLHRLWPTQ
;
A
#
# COMPACT_ATOMS: atom_id res chain seq x y z
N MET A 1 5.24 -1.12 3.44
CA MET A 1 4.08 -0.39 2.89
C MET A 1 3.59 0.72 3.84
N CYS A 2 3.20 0.42 5.09
CA CYS A 2 2.63 1.44 5.99
C CYS A 2 3.57 2.58 6.40
N ASN A 3 4.87 2.34 6.60
CA ASN A 3 5.81 3.43 6.92
C ASN A 3 5.91 4.46 5.78
N ILE A 4 6.05 3.99 4.55
CA ILE A 4 6.03 4.85 3.35
C ILE A 4 4.65 5.49 3.19
N GLY A 5 3.57 4.74 3.44
CA GLY A 5 2.20 5.27 3.44
C GLY A 5 2.02 6.43 4.42
N ASN A 6 2.51 6.31 5.66
CA ASN A 6 2.45 7.36 6.66
C ASN A 6 3.29 8.58 6.27
N LEU A 7 4.46 8.37 5.65
CA LEU A 7 5.27 9.47 5.13
C LEU A 7 4.51 10.23 4.04
N VAL A 8 3.94 9.53 3.05
CA VAL A 8 3.14 10.14 1.99
C VAL A 8 1.90 10.83 2.56
N LEU A 9 1.24 10.23 3.57
CA LEU A 9 0.11 10.85 4.27
C LEU A 9 0.53 12.15 4.95
N ALA A 10 1.64 12.15 5.69
CA ALA A 10 2.16 13.34 6.36
C ALA A 10 2.47 14.45 5.36
N ILE A 11 3.15 14.15 4.25
CA ILE A 11 3.42 15.11 3.18
C ILE A 11 2.10 15.65 2.59
N GLY A 12 1.13 14.78 2.32
CA GLY A 12 -0.18 15.16 1.82
C GLY A 12 -0.93 16.09 2.77
N LEU A 13 -0.87 15.83 4.08
CA LEU A 13 -1.48 16.68 5.11
C LEU A 13 -0.79 18.04 5.21
N PHE A 14 0.55 18.08 5.25
CA PHE A 14 1.30 19.33 5.35
C PHE A 14 1.17 20.22 4.12
N LEU A 15 1.09 19.62 2.92
CA LEU A 15 0.91 20.34 1.66
C LEU A 15 -0.57 20.57 1.30
N ASN A 16 -1.50 20.11 2.14
CA ASN A 16 -2.94 20.11 1.87
C ASN A 16 -3.26 19.55 0.46
N ASN A 17 -2.60 18.45 0.08
CA ASN A 17 -2.71 17.84 -1.24
C ASN A 17 -3.66 16.62 -1.19
N PRO A 18 -4.88 16.71 -1.73
CA PRO A 18 -5.87 15.63 -1.69
C PRO A 18 -5.40 14.34 -2.37
N LEU A 19 -4.60 14.45 -3.44
CA LEU A 19 -4.13 13.29 -4.19
C LEU A 19 -3.19 12.43 -3.34
N LEU A 20 -2.24 13.05 -2.65
CA LEU A 20 -1.30 12.32 -1.78
C LEU A 20 -2.03 11.67 -0.60
N ILE A 21 -3.02 12.35 -0.02
CA ILE A 21 -3.87 11.79 1.04
C ILE A 21 -4.62 10.56 0.50
N ARG A 22 -5.27 10.65 -0.67
CA ARG A 22 -5.98 9.54 -1.31
C ARG A 22 -5.06 8.34 -1.55
N VAL A 23 -3.91 8.56 -2.16
CA VAL A 23 -2.93 7.51 -2.46
C VAL A 23 -2.47 6.84 -1.18
N ALA A 24 -2.09 7.61 -0.17
CA ALA A 24 -1.63 7.08 1.11
C ALA A 24 -2.70 6.21 1.76
N VAL A 25 -3.93 6.70 1.88
CA VAL A 25 -5.05 5.98 2.52
C VAL A 25 -5.36 4.66 1.84
N ILE A 26 -5.45 4.64 0.49
CA ILE A 26 -5.69 3.39 -0.25
C ILE A 26 -4.59 2.37 0.05
N TRP A 27 -3.34 2.81 0.15
CA TRP A 27 -2.19 1.96 0.42
C TRP A 27 -2.12 1.43 1.86
N THR A 28 -2.64 2.18 2.84
CA THR A 28 -2.57 1.77 4.25
C THR A 28 -3.39 0.51 4.54
N PHE A 29 -4.49 0.29 3.82
CA PHE A 29 -5.36 -0.88 4.00
C PHE A 29 -4.67 -2.23 3.74
N PRO A 30 -4.13 -2.52 2.53
CA PRO A 30 -3.42 -3.77 2.28
C PRO A 30 -2.16 -3.87 3.14
N GLY A 31 -1.49 -2.75 3.41
CA GLY A 31 -0.37 -2.73 4.35
C GLY A 31 -0.74 -3.17 5.77
N LEU A 32 -1.91 -2.76 6.27
CA LEU A 32 -2.42 -3.20 7.57
C LEU A 32 -2.74 -4.69 7.56
N ALA A 33 -3.36 -5.20 6.49
CA ALA A 33 -3.67 -6.62 6.35
C ALA A 33 -2.40 -7.50 6.35
N VAL A 34 -1.37 -7.10 5.59
CA VAL A 34 -0.07 -7.79 5.56
C VAL A 34 0.61 -7.73 6.93
N TRP A 35 0.60 -6.57 7.58
CA TRP A 35 1.17 -6.45 8.93
C TRP A 35 0.46 -7.35 9.95
N LEU A 36 -0.87 -7.40 9.92
CA LEU A 36 -1.64 -8.25 10.81
C LEU A 36 -1.26 -9.73 10.60
N ALA A 37 -1.24 -10.17 9.35
CA ALA A 37 -0.98 -11.56 8.99
C ALA A 37 0.44 -12.04 9.34
N TYR A 38 1.46 -11.20 9.12
CA TYR A 38 2.86 -11.63 9.17
C TYR A 38 3.67 -11.06 10.35
N VAL A 39 3.21 -9.98 10.98
CA VAL A 39 3.92 -9.34 12.09
C VAL A 39 3.14 -9.52 13.38
N ALA A 40 1.90 -9.05 13.43
CA ALA A 40 1.12 -9.04 14.67
C ALA A 40 0.84 -10.46 15.18
N LEU A 41 0.45 -11.38 14.29
CA LEU A 41 0.13 -12.76 14.65
C LEU A 41 1.37 -13.61 14.95
N THR A 42 2.53 -13.26 14.37
CA THR A 42 3.76 -14.06 14.52
C THR A 42 4.67 -13.55 15.64
N TRP A 43 4.78 -12.24 15.80
CA TRP A 43 5.75 -11.59 16.68
C TRP A 43 5.09 -10.75 17.80
N GLY A 44 3.77 -10.68 17.83
CA GLY A 44 3.01 -9.93 18.83
C GLY A 44 2.86 -8.44 18.51
N LEU A 45 2.30 -7.69 19.47
CA LEU A 45 1.98 -6.28 19.33
C LEU A 45 3.01 -5.39 20.04
N PHE A 46 3.77 -4.63 19.25
CA PHE A 46 4.64 -3.56 19.76
C PHE A 46 3.94 -2.21 19.59
N LEU A 47 3.94 -1.38 20.63
CA LEU A 47 3.22 -0.09 20.62
C LEU A 47 3.57 0.78 19.40
N SER A 48 4.87 0.95 19.11
CA SER A 48 5.32 1.75 17.97
C SER A 48 4.86 1.20 16.63
N SER A 49 4.91 -0.13 16.46
CA SER A 49 4.42 -0.81 15.26
C SER A 49 2.91 -0.62 15.14
N THR A 50 2.14 -0.93 16.19
CA THR A 50 0.69 -0.75 16.21
C THR A 50 0.30 0.69 15.88
N LEU A 51 0.99 1.69 16.42
CA LEU A 51 0.74 3.10 16.09
C LEU A 51 1.00 3.42 14.62
N ALA A 52 2.09 2.89 14.04
CA ALA A 52 2.38 3.08 12.62
C ALA A 52 1.31 2.44 11.71
N HIS A 53 0.72 1.31 12.10
CA HIS A 53 -0.25 0.60 11.26
C HIS A 53 -1.69 1.07 11.48
N VAL A 54 -2.12 1.18 12.74
CA VAL A 54 -3.49 1.54 13.12
C VAL A 54 -3.65 3.05 13.25
N GLY A 55 -2.71 3.74 13.91
CA GLY A 55 -2.78 5.19 14.10
C GLY A 55 -2.73 5.95 12.77
N GLY A 56 -1.81 5.57 11.89
CA GLY A 56 -1.73 6.12 10.53
C GLY A 56 -3.01 5.93 9.72
N LEU A 57 -3.65 4.76 9.83
CA LEU A 57 -4.93 4.50 9.18
C LEU A 57 -6.05 5.38 9.77
N ILE A 58 -6.16 5.49 11.09
CA ILE A 58 -7.18 6.33 11.75
C ILE A 58 -7.07 7.77 11.25
N VAL A 59 -5.86 8.35 11.28
CA VAL A 59 -5.61 9.71 10.77
C VAL A 59 -5.99 9.81 9.28
N GLY A 60 -5.60 8.81 8.49
CA GLY A 60 -5.96 8.71 7.08
C GLY A 60 -7.47 8.71 6.82
N ILE A 61 -8.24 7.98 7.63
CA ILE A 61 -9.71 7.94 7.53
C ILE A 61 -10.33 9.32 7.84
N PHE A 62 -9.84 10.02 8.86
CA PHE A 62 -10.30 11.37 9.14
C PHE A 62 -9.94 12.34 8.01
N ALA A 63 -8.74 12.23 7.45
CA ALA A 63 -8.29 13.06 6.35
C ALA A 63 -9.11 12.83 5.07
N ILE A 64 -9.33 11.57 4.66
CA ILE A 64 -10.08 11.26 3.45
C ILE A 64 -11.54 11.68 3.55
N ARG A 65 -12.14 11.62 4.74
CA ARG A 65 -13.51 12.09 4.99
C ARG A 65 -13.66 13.60 4.78
N ARG A 66 -12.57 14.37 4.86
CA ARG A 66 -12.54 15.82 4.58
C ARG A 66 -12.29 16.14 3.12
N VAL A 67 -11.38 15.42 2.46
CA VAL A 67 -10.97 15.71 1.07
C VAL A 67 -11.70 14.89 -0.01
N GLY A 68 -12.47 13.89 0.41
CA GLY A 68 -13.16 12.95 -0.46
C GLY A 68 -12.23 12.02 -1.25
N MET A 69 -12.82 11.00 -1.87
CA MET A 69 -12.18 10.05 -2.77
C MET A 69 -12.80 10.17 -4.17
N ASP A 70 -11.94 10.30 -5.18
CA ASP A 70 -12.34 10.32 -6.59
C ASP A 70 -12.43 8.90 -7.16
N ARG A 71 -13.05 8.77 -8.35
CA ARG A 71 -13.21 7.44 -9.01
C ARG A 71 -11.90 6.84 -9.52
N THR A 72 -10.85 7.66 -9.63
CA THR A 72 -9.60 7.30 -10.30
C THR A 72 -8.39 7.24 -9.36
N GLY A 73 -8.57 7.51 -8.06
CA GLY A 73 -7.50 7.53 -7.05
C GLY A 73 -6.71 6.24 -6.98
N TRP A 74 -7.37 5.10 -7.22
CA TRP A 74 -6.72 3.79 -7.29
C TRP A 74 -5.64 3.71 -8.39
N ARG A 75 -5.78 4.47 -9.50
CA ARG A 75 -4.79 4.50 -10.58
C ARG A 75 -3.48 5.13 -10.11
N TYR A 76 -3.57 6.20 -9.33
CA TYR A 76 -2.41 6.84 -8.73
C TYR A 76 -1.78 5.97 -7.64
N ALA A 77 -2.59 5.24 -6.86
CA ALA A 77 -2.09 4.25 -5.91
C ALA A 77 -1.36 3.09 -6.62
N LEU A 78 -1.84 2.66 -7.79
CA LEU A 78 -1.17 1.68 -8.63
C LEU A 78 0.12 2.24 -9.24
N GLY A 79 0.10 3.49 -9.73
CA GLY A 79 1.30 4.17 -10.21
C GLY A 79 2.37 4.28 -9.12
N TRP A 80 1.96 4.63 -7.89
CA TRP A 80 2.83 4.64 -6.73
C TRP A 80 3.41 3.25 -6.41
N TYR A 81 2.60 2.19 -6.52
CA TYR A 81 3.09 0.81 -6.42
C TYR A 81 4.16 0.46 -7.43
N LEU A 82 3.93 0.76 -8.71
CA LEU A 82 4.90 0.50 -9.78
C LEU A 82 6.19 1.30 -9.55
N LEU A 83 6.07 2.55 -9.11
CA LEU A 83 7.23 3.38 -8.77
C LEU A 83 8.02 2.78 -7.60
N VAL A 84 7.36 2.38 -6.51
CA VAL A 84 8.03 1.77 -5.36
C VAL A 84 8.65 0.42 -5.72
N GLN A 85 8.01 -0.40 -6.56
CA GLN A 85 8.57 -1.65 -7.09
C GLN A 85 9.86 -1.37 -7.88
N PHE A 86 9.82 -0.40 -8.79
CA PHE A 86 10.97 -0.01 -9.58
C PHE A 86 12.12 0.53 -8.72
N LEU A 87 11.83 1.46 -7.80
CA LEU A 87 12.82 2.01 -6.88
C LEU A 87 13.41 0.93 -5.96
N SER A 88 12.59 -0.01 -5.49
CA SER A 88 13.08 -1.14 -4.70
C SER A 88 14.07 -1.98 -5.51
N ARG A 89 13.75 -2.26 -6.77
CA ARG A 89 14.64 -3.04 -7.64
C ARG A 89 15.98 -2.33 -7.91
N LEU A 90 16.00 -1.00 -7.96
CA LEU A 90 17.22 -0.22 -8.21
C LEU A 90 18.03 0.05 -6.94
N LEU A 91 17.38 0.31 -5.82
CA LEU A 91 18.02 0.91 -4.64
C LEU A 91 18.18 -0.07 -3.47
N THR A 92 17.44 -1.19 -3.43
CA THR A 92 17.49 -2.11 -2.29
C THR A 92 18.29 -3.37 -2.61
N PRO A 93 19.05 -3.91 -1.65
CA PRO A 93 19.73 -5.19 -1.80
C PRO A 93 18.77 -6.34 -2.13
N ALA A 94 19.14 -7.16 -3.11
CA ALA A 94 18.31 -8.27 -3.56
C ALA A 94 18.02 -9.31 -2.46
N ASN A 95 18.97 -9.53 -1.54
CA ASN A 95 18.82 -10.50 -0.44
C ASN A 95 17.71 -10.13 0.57
N LEU A 96 17.27 -8.87 0.61
CA LEU A 96 16.16 -8.46 1.47
C LEU A 96 14.81 -8.83 0.85
N ASN A 97 14.63 -8.57 -0.44
CA ASN A 97 13.42 -8.81 -1.26
C ASN A 97 12.05 -8.62 -0.58
N VAL A 98 11.94 -7.77 0.44
CA VAL A 98 10.70 -7.63 1.23
C VAL A 98 9.52 -7.06 0.43
N ASN A 99 9.81 -6.32 -0.64
CA ASN A 99 8.80 -5.81 -1.58
C ASN A 99 8.58 -6.76 -2.77
N VAL A 100 9.27 -7.91 -2.78
CA VAL A 100 9.23 -8.91 -3.84
C VAL A 100 9.56 -8.33 -5.22
N ALA A 101 10.58 -7.46 -5.25
CA ALA A 101 11.00 -6.68 -6.40
C ALA A 101 12.12 -7.32 -7.24
N HIS A 102 12.79 -8.35 -6.70
CA HIS A 102 13.99 -8.94 -7.30
C HIS A 102 13.78 -10.37 -7.80
N TYR A 103 13.11 -11.23 -7.03
CA TYR A 103 12.84 -12.63 -7.37
C TYR A 103 11.51 -13.12 -6.78
N VAL A 104 11.06 -14.30 -7.24
CA VAL A 104 9.83 -14.96 -6.78
C VAL A 104 9.93 -15.27 -5.28
N ASP A 105 8.91 -14.87 -4.51
CA ASP A 105 8.88 -15.09 -3.07
C ASP A 105 8.95 -16.59 -2.71
N PRO A 106 9.67 -16.98 -1.63
CA PRO A 106 9.72 -18.37 -1.19
C PRO A 106 8.33 -19.01 -1.01
N GLY A 107 8.15 -20.20 -1.57
CA GLY A 107 6.88 -20.94 -1.57
C GLY A 107 6.14 -20.87 -2.91
N TRP A 108 6.49 -19.94 -3.79
CA TRP A 108 5.82 -19.75 -5.09
C TRP A 108 6.62 -20.26 -6.29
N GLN A 109 7.83 -20.80 -6.07
CA GLN A 109 8.71 -21.22 -7.16
C GLN A 109 8.15 -22.37 -7.99
N GLN A 110 7.31 -23.24 -7.41
CA GLN A 110 6.67 -24.34 -8.15
C GLN A 110 5.55 -23.85 -9.08
N THR A 111 4.93 -22.70 -8.75
CA THR A 111 3.87 -22.09 -9.56
C THR A 111 4.45 -21.16 -10.63
N PHE A 112 5.54 -20.45 -10.32
CA PHE A 112 6.13 -19.45 -11.20
C PHE A 112 7.59 -19.77 -11.55
N ASN A 113 7.78 -20.30 -12.76
CA ASN A 113 9.10 -20.58 -13.31
C ASN A 113 9.87 -19.32 -13.78
N ALA A 114 9.24 -18.15 -13.76
CA ALA A 114 9.86 -16.90 -14.19
C ALA A 114 9.33 -15.71 -13.38
N TYR A 115 10.25 -14.85 -12.93
CA TYR A 115 9.92 -13.70 -12.08
C TYR A 115 8.91 -12.73 -12.74
N TRP A 116 9.01 -12.49 -14.05
CA TRP A 116 8.09 -11.58 -14.73
C TRP A 116 6.62 -12.07 -14.70
N LYS A 117 6.40 -13.40 -14.72
CA LYS A 117 5.05 -13.98 -14.60
C LYS A 117 4.48 -13.74 -13.20
N PHE A 118 5.31 -13.98 -12.18
CA PHE A 118 4.98 -13.71 -10.79
C PHE A 118 4.66 -12.22 -10.58
N TRP A 119 5.52 -11.34 -11.07
CA TRP A 119 5.36 -9.89 -10.97
C TRP A 119 4.08 -9.40 -11.67
N LEU A 120 3.74 -9.95 -12.83
CA LEU A 120 2.52 -9.60 -13.57
C LEU A 120 1.26 -10.01 -12.77
N VAL A 121 1.23 -11.23 -12.23
CA VAL A 121 0.11 -11.70 -11.41
C VAL A 121 -0.01 -10.87 -10.13
N LEU A 122 1.09 -10.63 -9.42
CA LEU A 122 1.09 -9.82 -8.20
C LEU A 122 0.61 -8.39 -8.48
N THR A 123 1.04 -7.80 -9.59
CA THR A 123 0.62 -6.46 -10.03
C THR A 123 -0.87 -6.42 -10.34
N LEU A 124 -1.41 -7.43 -11.03
CA LEU A 124 -2.83 -7.54 -11.32
C LEU A 124 -3.67 -7.66 -10.04
N LEU A 125 -3.27 -8.55 -9.12
CA LEU A 125 -3.93 -8.71 -7.83
C LEU A 125 -3.90 -7.41 -7.01
N THR A 126 -2.75 -6.74 -6.99
CA THR A 126 -2.60 -5.43 -6.34
C THR A 126 -3.55 -4.42 -6.98
N ALA A 127 -3.60 -4.33 -8.31
CA ALA A 127 -4.51 -3.41 -9.00
C ALA A 127 -5.98 -3.66 -8.64
N ILE A 128 -6.40 -4.92 -8.57
CA ILE A 128 -7.77 -5.30 -8.16
C ILE A 128 -8.05 -4.86 -6.72
N VAL A 129 -7.15 -5.14 -5.79
CA VAL A 129 -7.29 -4.74 -4.38
C VAL A 129 -7.39 -3.22 -4.24
N LEU A 130 -6.49 -2.47 -4.89
CA LEU A 130 -6.50 -1.01 -4.88
C LEU A 130 -7.78 -0.45 -5.51
N TRP A 131 -8.26 -1.06 -6.60
CA TRP A 131 -9.52 -0.68 -7.24
C TRP A 131 -10.73 -0.91 -6.33
N ILE A 132 -10.81 -2.05 -5.65
CA ILE A 132 -11.87 -2.35 -4.68
C ILE A 132 -11.86 -1.31 -3.55
N ILE A 133 -10.70 -1.07 -2.94
CA ILE A 133 -10.57 -0.09 -1.85
C ILE A 133 -10.95 1.31 -2.33
N GLY A 134 -10.40 1.77 -3.46
CA GLY A 134 -10.72 3.07 -4.04
C GLY A 134 -12.21 3.21 -4.33
N THR A 135 -12.85 2.17 -4.84
CA THR A 135 -14.29 2.15 -5.12
C THR A 135 -15.12 2.22 -3.84
N VAL A 136 -14.76 1.45 -2.81
CA VAL A 136 -15.43 1.48 -1.50
C VAL A 136 -15.28 2.86 -0.85
N LEU A 137 -14.07 3.42 -0.83
CA LEU A 137 -13.81 4.75 -0.29
C LEU A 137 -14.56 5.84 -1.06
N HIS A 138 -14.62 5.76 -2.38
CA HIS A 138 -15.43 6.68 -3.21
C HIS A 138 -16.91 6.60 -2.88
N ARG A 139 -17.46 5.40 -2.61
CA ARG A 139 -18.86 5.25 -2.20
C ARG A 139 -19.14 5.82 -0.81
N LEU A 140 -18.19 5.69 0.13
CA LEU A 140 -18.34 6.20 1.49
C LEU A 140 -18.17 7.72 1.58
N TRP A 141 -17.17 8.26 0.86
CA TRP A 141 -16.78 9.67 0.90
C TRP A 141 -16.45 10.17 -0.50
N PRO A 142 -17.44 10.36 -1.39
CA PRO A 142 -17.19 10.88 -2.73
C PRO A 142 -16.66 12.32 -2.67
N THR A 143 -15.85 12.70 -3.66
CA THR A 143 -15.58 14.12 -3.94
C THR A 143 -16.87 14.81 -4.36
N GLN A 144 -17.15 15.98 -3.78
CA GLN A 144 -18.23 16.87 -4.22
C GLN A 144 -17.94 17.42 -5.62
#